data_AF-A0A383CBW3-F1
#
_entry.id   AF-A0A383CBW3-F1
#
_cell.length_a   1.000
_cell.length_b   1.000
_cell.length_c   1.000
_cell.angle_alpha   90.00
_cell.angle_beta   90.00
_cell.angle_gamma   90.00
#
_symmetry.space_group_name_H-M   'P 1'
#
loop_
_entity.id
_entity.type
_entity.pdbx_description
1 polymer ?
#
loop_
_entity_poly.entity_id
_entity_poly.type
_entity_poly.pdbx_seq_one_letter_code
_entity_poly.pdbx_strand_id
1 'polypeptide(L)'
;MAHRVVPPTGNQPGAGRRSNFWIISQYKNFRYLWIGNFFTVGAQWIQILTVGWLVLQLTDGNAFLTGTVVGIRTLPILIIGPWAGVLADRVDRRKLVMSTQMYMAVAAVIFAFLVLATDLDADPVTGPLQWWYAFIYMGVSGIAHSIVQPVRQTMVPNTVPMRDLGVALALNGMAHP
;
A
#
# COMPACT_ATOMS: atom_id res chain seq x y z
N MET A 1 39.93 -27.76 21.16
CA MET A 1 38.65 -28.49 21.03
C MET A 1 38.05 -28.17 19.67
N ALA A 2 38.18 -29.09 18.70
CA ALA A 2 37.78 -28.88 17.31
C ALA A 2 36.33 -29.31 17.09
N HIS A 3 35.48 -28.39 16.62
CA HIS A 3 34.08 -28.64 16.32
C HIS A 3 33.99 -29.36 14.96
N ARG A 4 33.78 -30.68 14.96
CA ARG A 4 33.53 -31.45 13.73
C ARG A 4 32.19 -31.03 13.13
N VAL A 5 32.22 -30.44 11.94
CA VAL A 5 31.03 -30.27 11.10
C VAL A 5 30.67 -31.65 10.56
N VAL A 6 29.55 -32.19 11.01
CA VAL A 6 28.98 -33.43 10.46
C VAL A 6 28.34 -33.08 9.10
N PRO A 7 28.73 -33.72 7.99
CA PRO A 7 28.04 -33.52 6.72
C PRO A 7 26.64 -34.15 6.78
N PRO A 8 25.60 -33.50 6.24
CA PRO A 8 24.28 -34.08 6.20
C PRO A 8 24.24 -35.25 5.19
N THR A 9 24.36 -36.48 5.70
CA THR A 9 24.00 -37.70 4.99
C THR A 9 22.53 -38.02 5.23
N GLY A 10 21.72 -37.93 4.19
CA GLY A 10 20.34 -38.41 4.24
C GLY A 10 19.51 -37.88 3.07
N ASN A 11 19.23 -38.75 2.11
CA ASN A 11 18.25 -38.59 1.05
C ASN A 11 17.03 -37.80 1.54
N GLN A 12 16.84 -36.57 1.06
CA GLN A 12 15.56 -35.90 1.16
C GLN A 12 14.63 -36.57 0.13
N PRO A 13 13.56 -37.26 0.55
CA PRO A 13 12.56 -37.80 -0.36
C PRO A 13 11.98 -36.63 -1.15
N GLY A 14 11.83 -36.82 -2.46
CA GLY A 14 11.60 -35.78 -3.47
C GLY A 14 10.87 -34.53 -2.98
N ALA A 15 11.48 -33.37 -3.24
CA ALA A 15 10.83 -32.07 -3.20
C ALA A 15 9.71 -32.02 -4.25
N GLY A 16 8.62 -32.75 -3.98
CA GLY A 16 7.37 -32.60 -4.69
C GLY A 16 7.01 -31.13 -4.63
N ARG A 17 6.74 -30.56 -5.81
CA ARG A 17 6.40 -29.15 -6.07
C ARG A 17 5.39 -28.64 -5.04
N ARG A 18 5.87 -28.20 -3.87
CA ARG A 18 5.02 -27.63 -2.83
C ARG A 18 4.47 -26.36 -3.45
N SER A 19 3.18 -26.38 -3.80
CA SER A 19 2.49 -25.25 -4.42
C SER A 19 2.79 -23.98 -3.63
N ASN A 20 3.18 -22.89 -4.31
CA ASN A 20 3.47 -21.61 -3.67
C ASN A 20 2.32 -21.19 -2.73
N PHE A 21 1.07 -21.53 -3.07
CA PHE A 21 -0.12 -21.25 -2.27
C PHE A 21 -0.18 -21.99 -0.92
N TRP A 22 0.65 -23.01 -0.69
CA TRP A 22 0.72 -23.74 0.59
C TRP A 22 1.20 -22.86 1.75
N ILE A 23 2.05 -21.87 1.47
CA ILE A 23 2.54 -20.92 2.50
C ILE A 23 1.39 -20.02 2.98
N ILE A 24 0.46 -19.66 2.08
CA ILE A 24 -0.72 -18.86 2.42
C ILE A 24 -1.66 -19.65 3.35
N SER A 25 -1.78 -20.97 3.18
CA SER A 25 -2.62 -21.79 4.07
C SER A 25 -1.93 -22.16 5.39
N GLN A 26 -0.60 -22.29 5.40
CA GLN A 26 0.19 -22.63 6.59
C GLN A 26 0.37 -21.47 7.57
N TYR A 27 0.75 -20.29 7.08
CA TYR A 27 1.10 -19.17 7.95
C TYR A 27 -0.06 -18.17 8.03
N LYS A 28 -0.87 -18.29 9.09
CA LYS A 28 -2.06 -17.45 9.32
C LYS A 28 -1.75 -15.95 9.25
N ASN A 29 -0.63 -15.51 9.83
CA ASN A 29 -0.20 -14.11 9.78
C ASN A 29 0.17 -13.67 8.36
N PHE A 30 0.83 -14.54 7.58
CA PHE A 30 1.22 -14.23 6.20
C PHE A 30 -0.02 -14.12 5.31
N ARG A 31 -1.02 -14.98 5.52
CA ARG A 31 -2.32 -14.90 4.82
C ARG A 31 -3.00 -13.56 5.00
N TYR A 32 -3.10 -13.06 6.24
CA TYR A 32 -3.73 -11.77 6.50
C TYR A 32 -2.94 -10.61 5.90
N LEU A 33 -1.61 -10.66 5.96
CA LEU A 33 -0.76 -9.66 5.31
C LEU A 33 -0.94 -9.68 3.79
N TRP A 34 -0.91 -10.85 3.17
CA TRP A 34 -1.00 -10.99 1.73
C TRP A 34 -2.36 -10.52 1.19
N ILE A 35 -3.47 -10.97 1.80
CA ILE A 35 -4.81 -10.52 1.43
C ILE A 35 -4.97 -9.02 1.66
N GLY A 36 -4.57 -8.52 2.83
CA GLY A 36 -4.65 -7.11 3.14
C GLY A 36 -3.82 -6.25 2.19
N ASN A 37 -2.68 -6.76 1.73
CA ASN A 37 -1.84 -6.07 0.77
C ASN A 37 -2.47 -6.01 -0.61
N PHE A 38 -3.01 -7.12 -1.10
CA PHE A 38 -3.72 -7.17 -2.39
C PHE A 38 -4.85 -6.13 -2.46
N PHE A 39 -5.71 -6.08 -1.44
CA PHE A 39 -6.79 -5.09 -1.38
C PHE A 39 -6.29 -3.66 -1.22
N THR A 40 -5.21 -3.44 -0.46
CA THR A 40 -4.62 -2.10 -0.29
C THR A 40 -4.09 -1.56 -1.61
N VAL A 41 -3.38 -2.38 -2.38
CA VAL A 41 -2.83 -1.99 -3.68
C VAL A 41 -3.95 -1.73 -4.69
N GLY A 42 -4.96 -2.61 -4.74
CA GLY A 42 -6.12 -2.41 -5.61
C GLY A 42 -6.87 -1.11 -5.28
N ALA A 43 -7.15 -0.87 -3.99
CA ALA A 43 -7.82 0.35 -3.54
C ALA A 43 -7.02 1.62 -3.89
N GLN A 44 -5.69 1.57 -3.80
CA GLN A 44 -4.81 2.68 -4.18
C GLN A 44 -4.92 2.99 -5.67
N TRP A 45 -4.94 1.99 -6.54
CA TRP A 45 -5.07 2.23 -7.98
C TRP A 45 -6.44 2.79 -8.34
N ILE A 46 -7.50 2.27 -7.72
CA ILE A 46 -8.85 2.84 -7.87
C ILE A 46 -8.87 4.29 -7.40
N GLN A 47 -8.30 4.60 -6.24
CA GLN A 47 -8.19 5.97 -5.72
C GLN A 47 -7.52 6.91 -6.73
N ILE A 48 -6.38 6.49 -7.31
CA ILE A 48 -5.63 7.28 -8.29
C ILE A 48 -6.49 7.55 -9.54
N LEU A 49 -7.15 6.52 -10.08
CA LEU A 49 -8.00 6.64 -11.26
C LEU A 49 -9.22 7.53 -11.00
N THR A 50 -9.91 7.30 -9.87
CA THR A 50 -11.11 8.06 -9.49
C THR A 50 -10.79 9.54 -9.25
N VAL A 51 -9.73 9.85 -8.50
CA VAL A 51 -9.36 11.25 -8.23
C VAL A 51 -8.85 11.94 -9.50
N GLY A 52 -8.08 11.24 -10.33
CA GLY A 52 -7.65 11.78 -11.62
C GLY A 52 -8.84 12.13 -12.51
N TRP A 53 -9.80 11.22 -12.62
CA TRP A 53 -11.01 11.45 -13.42
C TRP A 53 -11.88 12.58 -12.86
N LEU A 54 -12.04 12.66 -11.54
CA LEU A 54 -12.76 13.74 -10.86
C LEU A 54 -12.13 15.11 -11.16
N VAL A 55 -10.80 15.24 -11.07
CA VAL A 55 -10.14 16.51 -11.40
C VAL A 55 -10.31 16.84 -12.87
N LEU A 56 -10.23 15.86 -13.76
CA LEU A 56 -10.46 16.07 -15.19
C LEU A 56 -11.84 16.64 -15.47
N GLN A 57 -12.88 16.12 -14.79
CA GLN A 57 -14.24 16.65 -14.89
C GLN A 57 -14.36 18.07 -14.31
N LEU A 58 -13.82 18.30 -13.11
CA LEU A 58 -13.91 19.61 -12.43
C LEU A 58 -13.10 20.72 -13.10
N THR A 59 -12.25 20.39 -14.07
CA THR A 59 -11.34 21.33 -14.74
C THR A 59 -11.53 21.34 -16.25
N ASP A 60 -12.70 20.90 -16.73
CA ASP A 60 -13.10 20.91 -18.14
C ASP A 60 -12.08 20.25 -19.07
N GLY A 61 -11.50 19.12 -18.64
CA GLY A 61 -10.54 18.35 -19.42
C GLY A 61 -9.08 18.78 -19.26
N ASN A 62 -8.72 19.57 -18.24
CA ASN A 62 -7.33 19.98 -18.02
C ASN A 62 -6.44 18.80 -17.60
N ALA A 63 -5.77 18.19 -18.59
CA ALA A 63 -4.86 17.07 -18.40
C ALA A 63 -3.62 17.43 -17.55
N PHE A 64 -3.18 18.69 -17.56
CA PHE A 64 -2.03 19.13 -16.75
C PHE A 64 -2.34 19.09 -15.26
N LEU A 65 -3.51 19.60 -14.85
CA LEU A 65 -3.96 19.53 -13.46
C LEU A 65 -4.19 18.08 -13.01
N THR A 66 -4.78 17.26 -13.89
CA THR A 66 -5.00 15.83 -13.66
C THR A 66 -3.69 15.05 -13.47
N GLY A 67 -2.68 15.32 -14.30
CA GLY A 67 -1.37 14.70 -14.13
C GLY A 67 -0.68 15.16 -12.84
N THR A 68 -0.79 16.47 -12.53
CA THR A 68 -0.16 17.06 -11.36
C THR A 68 -0.78 16.56 -10.05
N VAL A 69 -2.11 16.39 -9.98
CA VAL A 69 -2.77 15.89 -8.76
C VAL A 69 -2.34 14.46 -8.42
N VAL A 70 -2.16 13.62 -9.45
CA VAL A 70 -1.63 12.26 -9.27
C VAL A 70 -0.15 12.30 -8.89
N GLY A 71 0.62 13.20 -9.51
CA GLY A 71 2.03 13.43 -9.21
C GLY A 71 2.28 13.92 -7.78
N ILE A 72 1.40 14.75 -7.22
CA ILE A 72 1.51 15.25 -5.83
C ILE A 72 1.65 14.11 -4.82
N ARG A 73 1.01 12.97 -5.08
CA ARG A 73 1.07 11.80 -4.18
C ARG A 73 2.48 11.26 -3.99
N THR A 74 3.38 11.45 -4.96
CA THR A 74 4.77 10.97 -4.88
C THR A 74 5.67 11.96 -4.15
N LEU A 75 5.34 13.25 -4.08
CA LEU A 75 6.18 14.25 -3.41
C LEU A 75 6.48 13.92 -1.94
N PRO A 76 5.51 13.46 -1.12
CA PRO A 76 5.78 13.10 0.26
C PRO A 76 6.80 11.97 0.43
N ILE A 77 6.96 11.07 -0.55
CA ILE A 77 7.95 9.99 -0.40
C ILE A 77 9.37 10.54 -0.48
N LEU A 78 9.60 11.58 -1.29
CA LEU A 78 10.90 12.23 -1.44
C LEU A 78 11.25 13.03 -0.19
N ILE A 79 10.26 13.69 0.39
CA ILE A 79 10.45 14.57 1.55
C ILE A 79 10.42 13.80 2.86
N ILE A 80 9.58 12.77 3.01
CA ILE A 80 9.34 12.10 4.30
C ILE A 80 10.00 10.72 4.34
N GLY A 81 10.41 10.15 3.20
CA GLY A 81 10.99 8.81 3.10
C GLY A 81 12.09 8.50 4.14
N PRO A 82 13.12 9.36 4.32
CA PRO A 82 14.18 9.13 5.31
C PRO A 82 13.65 9.05 6.74
N TRP A 83 12.71 9.93 7.11
CA TRP A 83 12.10 9.97 8.44
C TRP A 83 11.11 8.82 8.64
N ALA A 84 10.40 8.42 7.59
CA ALA A 84 9.48 7.30 7.60
C ALA A 84 10.19 5.99 7.95
N GLY A 85 11.41 5.77 7.43
CA GLY A 85 12.24 4.62 7.79
C GLY A 85 12.62 4.61 9.28
N VAL A 86 13.11 5.74 9.80
CA VAL A 86 13.45 5.86 11.23
C VAL A 86 12.22 5.64 12.12
N LEU A 87 11.07 6.17 11.72
CA LEU A 87 9.82 5.96 12.44
C LEU A 87 9.38 4.48 12.44
N ALA A 88 9.55 3.79 11.31
CA ALA A 88 9.23 2.37 11.15
C ALA A 88 10.08 1.46 12.05
N ASP A 89 11.29 1.88 12.42
CA ASP A 89 12.17 1.12 13.29
C ASP A 89 11.92 1.37 14.79
N ARG A 90 11.31 2.52 15.15
CA ARG A 90 11.05 2.89 16.55
C ARG A 90 9.65 2.53 17.04
N VAL A 91 8.69 2.39 16.14
CA VAL A 91 7.28 2.16 16.48
C VAL A 91 6.87 0.73 16.13
N ASP A 92 5.91 0.18 16.87
CA ASP A 92 5.27 -1.09 16.51
C ASP A 92 4.67 -0.99 15.09
N ARG A 93 5.26 -1.75 14.17
CA ARG A 93 4.91 -1.80 12.74
C ARG A 93 3.42 -2.06 12.51
N ARG A 94 2.81 -2.94 13.31
CA ARG A 94 1.38 -3.27 13.18
C ARG A 94 0.51 -2.08 13.57
N LYS A 95 0.84 -1.42 14.69
CA LYS A 95 0.10 -0.22 15.14
C LYS A 95 0.25 0.93 14.16
N LEU A 96 1.45 1.13 13.62
CA LEU A 96 1.74 2.18 12.64
C LEU A 96 0.97 1.99 11.33
N VAL A 97 0.87 0.74 10.82
CA VAL A 97 0.04 0.44 9.65
C VAL A 97 -1.44 0.68 9.97
N MET A 98 -1.93 0.20 11.13
CA MET A 98 -3.32 0.40 11.52
C MET A 98 -3.69 1.88 11.68
N SER A 99 -2.86 2.69 12.33
CA SER A 99 -3.11 4.13 12.50
C SER A 99 -3.12 4.86 11.16
N THR A 100 -2.20 4.51 10.27
CA THR A 100 -2.11 5.15 8.94
C THR A 100 -3.29 4.77 8.05
N GLN A 101 -3.72 3.50 8.10
CA GLN A 101 -4.92 3.05 7.40
C GLN A 101 -6.18 3.74 7.92
N MET A 102 -6.29 3.95 9.24
CA MET A 102 -7.43 4.66 9.82
C MET A 102 -7.42 6.15 9.44
N TYR A 103 -6.26 6.78 9.43
CA TYR A 103 -6.09 8.16 8.94
C TYR A 103 -6.51 8.29 7.47
N MET A 104 -6.06 7.39 6.61
CA MET A 104 -6.47 7.35 5.20
C MET A 104 -7.97 7.12 5.04
N ALA A 105 -8.57 6.23 5.83
CA ALA A 105 -10.00 5.97 5.80
C ALA A 105 -10.80 7.21 6.18
N VAL A 106 -10.40 7.92 7.24
CA VAL A 106 -11.03 9.17 7.66
C VAL A 106 -10.90 10.25 6.57
N ALA A 107 -9.71 10.42 6.00
CA ALA A 107 -9.50 11.36 4.90
C ALA A 107 -10.36 11.04 3.68
N ALA A 108 -10.48 9.75 3.33
CA ALA A 108 -11.31 9.28 2.22
C ALA A 108 -12.80 9.52 2.48
N VAL A 109 -13.27 9.29 3.71
CA VAL A 109 -14.67 9.53 4.10
C VAL A 109 -14.99 11.03 4.03
N ILE A 110 -14.12 11.88 4.55
CA ILE A 110 -14.30 13.34 4.46
C ILE A 110 -14.36 13.79 3.00
N PHE A 111 -13.44 13.30 2.17
CA PHE A 111 -13.42 13.62 0.75
C PHE A 111 -14.68 13.10 0.03
N ALA A 112 -15.13 11.88 0.34
CA ALA A 112 -16.34 11.30 -0.22
C ALA A 112 -17.59 12.13 0.14
N PHE A 113 -17.70 12.63 1.37
CA PHE A 113 -18.80 13.52 1.74
C PHE A 113 -18.78 14.85 0.97
N LEU A 114 -17.59 15.42 0.72
CA LEU A 114 -17.48 16.63 -0.11
C LEU A 114 -17.92 16.37 -1.56
N VAL A 115 -17.57 15.21 -2.11
CA VAL A 115 -18.00 14.78 -3.44
C VAL A 115 -19.52 14.57 -3.49
N LEU A 116 -20.10 13.87 -2.52
CA LEU A 116 -21.55 13.63 -2.46
C LEU A 116 -22.36 14.91 -2.23
N ALA A 117 -21.79 15.90 -1.55
CA ALA A 117 -22.42 17.21 -1.35
C ALA A 117 -22.35 18.12 -2.59
N THR A 118 -21.70 17.66 -3.66
CA THR A 118 -21.52 18.41 -4.90
C THR A 118 -22.31 17.75 -6.02
N ASP A 119 -23.10 18.55 -6.72
CA ASP A 119 -23.78 18.11 -7.93
C ASP A 119 -22.81 18.24 -9.10
N LEU A 120 -22.23 17.09 -9.50
CA LEU A 120 -21.27 16.98 -10.59
C LEU A 120 -21.93 17.04 -11.97
N ASP A 121 -23.25 16.81 -12.07
CA ASP A 121 -23.97 16.77 -13.33
C ASP A 121 -24.60 18.14 -13.69
N ALA A 122 -24.64 19.07 -12.73
CA ALA A 122 -25.07 20.44 -12.96
C ALA A 122 -24.04 21.24 -13.79
N ASP A 123 -24.51 22.08 -14.72
CA ASP A 123 -23.68 23.03 -15.47
C ASP A 123 -24.08 24.48 -15.11
N PRO A 124 -23.28 25.22 -14.33
CA PRO A 124 -21.97 24.84 -13.78
C PRO A 124 -22.08 23.91 -12.56
N VAL A 125 -21.01 23.15 -12.30
CA VAL A 125 -20.89 22.25 -11.14
C VAL A 125 -21.23 23.03 -9.87
N THR A 126 -22.27 22.58 -9.16
CA THR A 126 -22.81 23.32 -8.01
C THR A 126 -22.52 22.54 -6.72
N GLY A 127 -21.69 23.11 -5.85
CA GLY A 127 -21.39 22.50 -4.56
C GLY A 127 -20.12 23.05 -3.89
N PRO A 128 -19.77 22.52 -2.71
CA PRO A 128 -18.60 22.96 -1.96
C PRO A 128 -17.27 22.44 -2.53
N LEU A 129 -17.29 21.40 -3.38
CA LEU A 129 -16.09 20.77 -3.90
C LEU A 129 -15.47 21.61 -5.03
N GLN A 130 -14.24 22.05 -4.77
CA GLN A 130 -13.34 22.67 -5.74
C GLN A 130 -12.23 21.68 -6.16
N TRP A 131 -11.66 21.88 -7.35
CA TRP A 131 -10.63 20.98 -7.90
C TRP A 131 -9.38 20.84 -7.01
N TRP A 132 -9.04 21.86 -6.20
CA TRP A 132 -7.85 21.82 -5.33
C TRP A 132 -8.01 20.94 -4.08
N TYR A 133 -9.24 20.59 -3.66
CA TYR A 133 -9.41 19.64 -2.55
C TYR A 133 -8.84 18.28 -2.88
N ALA A 134 -8.86 17.89 -4.16
CA ALA A 134 -8.22 16.67 -4.64
C ALA A 134 -6.69 16.69 -4.42
N PHE A 135 -6.04 17.86 -4.54
CA PHE A 135 -4.61 18.03 -4.28
C PHE A 135 -4.27 17.81 -2.81
N ILE A 136 -5.11 18.34 -1.90
CA ILE A 136 -4.95 18.11 -0.46
C ILE A 136 -5.13 16.63 -0.14
N TYR A 137 -6.18 16.01 -0.66
CA TYR A 137 -6.47 14.58 -0.44
C TYR A 137 -5.33 13.68 -0.96
N MET A 138 -4.78 13.97 -2.13
CA MET A 138 -3.65 13.22 -2.70
C MET A 138 -2.35 13.46 -1.95
N GLY A 139 -2.10 14.68 -1.47
CA GLY A 139 -0.95 15.00 -0.63
C GLY A 139 -0.99 14.24 0.71
N VAL A 140 -2.14 14.29 1.39
CA VAL A 140 -2.41 13.55 2.62
C VAL A 140 -2.24 12.04 2.43
N SER A 141 -2.79 11.51 1.34
CA SER A 141 -2.64 10.09 0.98
C SER A 141 -1.19 9.72 0.67
N GLY A 142 -0.42 10.64 0.07
CA GLY A 142 1.01 10.45 -0.21
C GLY A 142 1.85 10.37 1.06
N ILE A 143 1.57 11.20 2.07
CA ILE A 143 2.24 11.15 3.38
C ILE A 143 1.99 9.80 4.07
N ALA A 144 0.74 9.35 4.08
CA ALA A 144 0.39 8.05 4.62
C ALA A 144 1.11 6.91 3.87
N HIS A 145 1.16 7.00 2.54
CA HIS A 145 1.81 6.01 1.70
C HIS A 145 3.33 5.93 1.92
N SER A 146 4.01 7.06 2.12
CA SER A 146 5.46 7.09 2.35
C SER A 146 5.87 6.37 3.63
N ILE A 147 4.98 6.32 4.63
CA ILE A 147 5.19 5.59 5.89
C ILE A 147 4.87 4.11 5.71
N VAL A 148 3.75 3.77 5.07
CA VAL A 148 3.26 2.39 5.00
C VAL A 148 4.11 1.50 4.10
N GLN A 149 4.66 2.04 3.00
CA GLN A 149 5.52 1.30 2.06
C GLN A 149 6.70 0.59 2.74
N PRO A 150 7.63 1.30 3.42
CA PRO A 150 8.79 0.67 4.05
C PRO A 150 8.39 -0.28 5.18
N VAL A 151 7.36 0.07 5.95
CA VAL A 151 6.86 -0.79 7.04
C VAL A 151 6.38 -2.13 6.48
N ARG A 152 5.60 -2.14 5.39
CA ARG A 152 5.10 -3.38 4.80
C ARG A 152 6.21 -4.27 4.23
N GLN A 153 7.22 -3.68 3.60
CA GLN A 153 8.36 -4.44 3.06
C GLN A 153 9.07 -5.26 4.15
N THR A 154 9.13 -4.74 5.37
CA THR A 154 9.76 -5.44 6.51
C THR A 154 8.86 -6.44 7.24
N MET A 155 7.53 -6.39 7.05
CA MET A 155 6.61 -7.33 7.71
C MET A 155 6.64 -8.71 7.07
N VAL A 156 6.87 -8.79 5.76
CA VAL A 156 6.96 -10.06 5.02
C VAL A 156 8.01 -11.01 5.61
N PRO A 157 9.29 -10.62 5.78
CA PRO A 157 10.32 -11.50 6.34
C PRO A 157 10.07 -11.89 7.80
N ASN A 158 9.32 -11.10 8.57
CA ASN A 158 8.98 -11.41 9.96
C ASN A 158 7.84 -12.42 10.10
N THR A 159 7.19 -12.79 8.99
CA THR A 159 5.98 -13.61 9.03
C THR A 159 6.21 -15.06 8.58
N VAL A 160 7.35 -15.34 7.97
CA VAL A 160 7.72 -16.67 7.49
C VAL A 160 9.15 -17.03 7.90
N PRO A 161 9.46 -18.31 8.19
CA PRO A 161 10.84 -18.75 8.44
C PRO A 161 11.74 -18.50 7.23
N MET A 162 13.05 -18.31 7.48
CA MET A 162 14.05 -18.00 6.44
C MET A 162 14.06 -18.98 5.26
N ARG A 163 13.75 -20.27 5.52
CA ARG A 163 13.66 -21.32 4.48
C ARG A 163 12.55 -21.06 3.45
N ASP A 164 11.47 -20.41 3.86
CA ASP A 164 10.27 -20.20 3.06
C ASP A 164 10.18 -18.75 2.53
N LEU A 165 11.17 -17.91 2.83
CA LEU A 165 11.20 -16.48 2.50
C LEU A 165 11.19 -16.22 0.98
N GLY A 166 11.94 -17.00 0.20
CA GLY A 166 12.00 -16.81 -1.25
C GLY A 166 10.64 -16.98 -1.94
N VAL A 167 9.85 -17.97 -1.50
CA VAL A 167 8.49 -18.21 -2.01
C VAL A 167 7.53 -17.13 -1.50
N ALA A 168 7.68 -16.68 -0.25
CA ALA A 168 6.86 -15.60 0.29
C ALA A 168 7.09 -14.26 -0.44
N LEU A 169 8.34 -13.93 -0.80
CA LEU A 169 8.67 -12.76 -1.60
C LEU A 169 8.11 -12.87 -3.02
N ALA A 170 8.22 -14.05 -3.66
CA ALA A 170 7.63 -14.29 -4.98
C ALA A 170 6.09 -14.13 -4.98
N LEU A 171 5.41 -14.64 -3.95
CA LEU A 171 3.97 -14.45 -3.76
C LEU A 171 3.60 -13.00 -3.49
N ASN A 172 4.41 -12.28 -2.70
CA ASN A 172 4.17 -10.88 -2.40
C ASN A 172 4.35 -10.00 -3.64
N GLY A 173 5.29 -10.35 -4.53
CA GLY A 173 5.45 -9.72 -5.84
C GLY A 173 4.21 -9.87 -6.74
N MET A 174 3.47 -10.99 -6.66
CA MET A 174 2.20 -11.10 -7.39
C MET A 174 1.09 -10.17 -6.86
N ALA A 175 1.17 -9.75 -5.59
CA ALA A 175 0.24 -8.77 -5.02
C ALA A 175 0.67 -7.31 -5.28
N HIS A 176 1.91 -7.11 -5.72
CA HIS A 176 2.50 -5.84 -6.15
C HIS A 176 3.01 -5.99 -7.60
N PRO A 177 2.12 -6.00 -8.60
CA PRO A 177 2.55 -5.98 -10.00
C PRO A 177 3.34 -4.71 -10.35
#